data_AF-A0A379E7N9-F1
#
_entry.id   AF-A0A379E7N9-F1
#
_cell.length_a   1.000
_cell.length_b   1.000
_cell.length_c   1.000
_cell.angle_alpha   90.00
_cell.angle_beta   90.00
_cell.angle_gamma   90.00
#
_symmetry.space_group_name_H-M   'P 1'
#
loop_
_entity.id
_entity.type
_entity.pdbx_description
1 polymer ?
#
loop_
_entity_poly.entity_id
_entity_poly.type
_entity_poly.pdbx_seq_one_letter_code
_entity_poly.pdbx_strand_id
1 'polypeptide(L)'
;MKTKKLQQFLFCMSTVGFLSACGVVSFSVENGGGTVGATVDGAIISPGSPVANDKEIVFKAFPENNYTVCYWTLNDSIVNQGAPEYRIKMKDNKTLNVTVAFAKADSGYPKSSYKISDDGATLFDWPGKETVVDMNNDCNLAKVKVVSSSEHRAGVKKLILGNRVTTLKPFNTWCFSLQELTISKNVSKMEGAIRSYDLKKIILSDQNNHYLLVDGVLFSKDKKTLVLFPAKRTGKYVVPEGVTHIAPSAFHGSDLSEVILPGTLVEIGDRAFERAEDLKKIDIPNSVQSIGEFAFVSALGLEEIMIGGSVSKTGKGFIADTYSLKKIRVADNNPFFTVLNGVLFSKDMKKLIACPKANNSNKQYSIPHGVEEIDYGAFSAVKGITEVSIPNTVRIIRQAAFLFCDVEELTIPDSVTDIEGELLRYAGRVKKVTFGRNVKRIGSGTFVDCSSLREIVSLNPVPPKAESFTYGQDMSKITLRVPRGSKQAYKAAPGWNRFDQIIEM
;
A
#
# COMPACT_ATOMS: atom_id res chain seq x y z
N MET A 1 -50.68 10.02 1.38
CA MET A 1 -49.64 9.09 1.89
C MET A 1 -50.17 7.92 2.75
N LYS A 2 -51.46 7.88 3.17
CA LYS A 2 -52.03 6.79 3.98
C LYS A 2 -52.81 5.71 3.19
N THR A 3 -53.05 5.88 1.90
CA THR A 3 -53.96 5.02 1.11
C THR A 3 -53.26 3.87 0.35
N LYS A 4 -51.98 3.98 -0.01
CA LYS A 4 -51.22 2.86 -0.64
C LYS A 4 -50.84 1.74 0.34
N LYS A 5 -50.58 2.06 1.61
CA LYS A 5 -50.32 1.04 2.65
C LYS A 5 -51.56 0.24 3.03
N LEU A 6 -52.75 0.83 2.91
CA LEU A 6 -54.02 0.13 3.21
C LEU A 6 -54.39 -0.88 2.11
N GLN A 7 -54.13 -0.57 0.84
CA GLN A 7 -54.33 -1.53 -0.26
C GLN A 7 -53.32 -2.69 -0.25
N GLN A 8 -52.08 -2.46 0.24
CA GLN A 8 -51.09 -3.53 0.43
C GLN A 8 -51.48 -4.55 1.50
N PHE A 9 -52.34 -4.19 2.46
CA PHE A 9 -52.84 -5.09 3.49
C PHE A 9 -54.11 -5.86 3.06
N LEU A 10 -54.87 -5.35 2.09
CA LEU A 10 -56.15 -5.94 1.71
C LEU A 10 -56.05 -7.22 0.85
N PHE A 11 -54.91 -7.50 0.22
CA PHE A 11 -54.76 -8.70 -0.62
C PHE A 11 -54.59 -10.02 0.18
N CYS A 12 -54.27 -9.96 1.49
CA CYS A 12 -54.33 -11.12 2.40
C CYS A 12 -55.74 -11.28 3.05
N MET A 13 -56.75 -10.45 2.71
CA MET A 13 -58.12 -10.51 3.28
C MET A 13 -59.16 -11.08 2.30
N SER A 14 -59.08 -12.36 1.96
CA SER A 14 -60.28 -13.08 1.49
C SER A 14 -60.16 -14.59 1.69
N THR A 15 -60.50 -15.03 2.90
CA THR A 15 -61.38 -16.16 3.26
C THR A 15 -60.90 -16.80 4.56
N VAL A 16 -61.78 -16.75 5.57
CA VAL A 16 -61.68 -17.37 6.91
C VAL A 16 -60.69 -16.69 7.87
N GLY A 17 -61.21 -16.22 9.00
CA GLY A 17 -60.51 -15.38 9.96
C GLY A 17 -59.33 -16.07 10.63
N PHE A 18 -58.13 -15.74 10.18
CA PHE A 18 -56.90 -15.62 10.96
C PHE A 18 -56.05 -14.58 10.23
N LEU A 19 -55.36 -13.69 10.97
CA LEU A 19 -54.29 -12.88 10.40
C LEU A 19 -53.22 -13.84 9.87
N SER A 20 -53.32 -14.27 8.61
CA SER A 20 -52.27 -15.05 8.00
C SER A 20 -51.08 -14.13 7.91
N ALA A 21 -50.04 -14.52 8.63
CA ALA A 21 -48.90 -13.67 8.78
C ALA A 21 -48.14 -13.69 7.43
N CYS A 22 -48.04 -12.52 6.80
CA CYS A 22 -47.51 -12.36 5.44
C CYS A 22 -46.08 -11.76 5.53
N GLY A 23 -45.11 -12.37 4.84
CA GLY A 23 -43.77 -11.81 4.65
C GLY A 23 -43.71 -10.95 3.38
N VAL A 24 -42.56 -10.30 3.12
CA VAL A 24 -42.38 -9.46 1.92
C VAL A 24 -41.33 -10.07 1.02
N VAL A 25 -41.65 -10.21 -0.27
CA VAL A 25 -40.73 -10.75 -1.27
C VAL A 25 -40.22 -9.63 -2.16
N SER A 26 -38.90 -9.45 -2.20
CA SER A 26 -38.21 -8.58 -3.16
C SER A 26 -37.28 -9.41 -4.02
N PHE A 27 -37.14 -9.04 -5.29
CA PHE A 27 -36.20 -9.68 -6.19
C PHE A 27 -35.57 -8.73 -7.21
N SER A 28 -34.32 -9.00 -7.58
CA SER A 28 -33.53 -8.12 -8.46
C SER A 28 -32.42 -8.86 -9.20
N VAL A 29 -31.73 -8.17 -10.11
CA VAL A 29 -30.54 -8.66 -10.82
C VAL A 29 -29.29 -7.99 -10.24
N GLU A 30 -28.23 -8.76 -10.01
CA GLU A 30 -27.00 -8.27 -9.36
C GLU A 30 -26.06 -7.52 -10.32
N ASN A 31 -25.95 -7.95 -11.57
CA ASN A 31 -24.87 -7.56 -12.49
C ASN A 31 -25.28 -7.39 -13.97
N GLY A 32 -26.56 -7.12 -14.26
CA GLY A 32 -27.07 -7.01 -15.64
C GLY A 32 -27.06 -8.35 -16.40
N GLY A 33 -27.30 -8.34 -17.72
CA GLY A 33 -27.23 -9.54 -18.56
C GLY A 33 -28.45 -10.45 -18.50
N GLY A 34 -29.59 -9.95 -18.03
CA GLY A 34 -30.82 -10.70 -17.93
C GLY A 34 -31.89 -10.02 -17.07
N THR A 35 -33.03 -10.67 -16.94
CA THR A 35 -34.13 -10.25 -16.06
C THR A 35 -34.58 -11.40 -15.13
N VAL A 36 -35.31 -11.06 -14.08
CA VAL A 36 -35.87 -12.04 -13.14
C VAL A 36 -37.37 -11.78 -12.94
N GLY A 37 -38.14 -12.86 -12.93
CA GLY A 37 -39.55 -12.86 -12.54
C GLY A 37 -39.80 -13.80 -11.37
N ALA A 38 -40.93 -13.61 -10.68
CA ALA A 38 -41.36 -14.49 -9.60
C ALA A 38 -42.86 -14.79 -9.69
N THR A 39 -43.24 -16.01 -9.31
CA THR A 39 -44.65 -16.42 -9.19
C THR A 39 -44.93 -17.05 -7.83
N VAL A 40 -46.18 -16.94 -7.38
CA VAL A 40 -46.72 -17.64 -6.20
C VAL A 40 -48.00 -18.34 -6.64
N ASP A 41 -48.06 -19.67 -6.45
CA ASP A 41 -49.16 -20.51 -6.95
C ASP A 41 -49.48 -20.27 -8.44
N GLY A 42 -48.46 -19.95 -9.24
CA GLY A 42 -48.58 -19.64 -10.67
C GLY A 42 -48.94 -18.19 -11.02
N ALA A 43 -49.32 -17.34 -10.05
CA ALA A 43 -49.60 -15.93 -10.28
C ALA A 43 -48.33 -15.07 -10.23
N ILE A 44 -48.14 -14.16 -11.19
CA ILE A 44 -46.99 -13.24 -11.23
C ILE A 44 -47.06 -12.25 -10.08
N ILE A 45 -45.96 -12.09 -9.35
CA ILE A 45 -45.83 -11.10 -8.28
C ILE A 45 -44.78 -10.04 -8.67
N SER A 46 -44.93 -8.84 -8.11
CA SER A 46 -43.96 -7.75 -8.27
C SER A 46 -42.99 -7.69 -7.09
N PRO A 47 -41.78 -7.10 -7.23
CA PRO A 47 -40.91 -6.84 -6.09
C PRO A 47 -41.63 -6.02 -5.01
N GLY A 48 -41.52 -6.44 -3.75
CA GLY A 48 -42.22 -5.88 -2.60
C GLY A 48 -43.62 -6.45 -2.35
N SER A 49 -44.05 -7.49 -3.08
CA SER A 49 -45.36 -8.12 -2.86
C SER A 49 -45.41 -8.85 -1.52
N PRO A 50 -46.51 -8.74 -0.74
CA PRO A 50 -46.74 -9.56 0.43
C PRO A 50 -47.07 -10.99 0.00
N VAL A 51 -46.51 -11.98 0.70
CA VAL A 51 -46.77 -13.40 0.44
C VAL A 51 -47.06 -14.09 1.78
N ALA A 52 -48.16 -14.84 1.85
CA ALA A 52 -48.53 -15.60 3.04
C ALA A 52 -47.50 -16.70 3.34
N ASN A 53 -47.31 -17.03 4.62
CA ASN A 53 -46.47 -18.17 5.01
C ASN A 53 -46.90 -19.47 4.33
N ASP A 54 -45.94 -20.39 4.19
CA ASP A 54 -46.05 -21.72 3.58
C ASP A 54 -46.33 -21.75 2.07
N LYS A 55 -46.58 -20.60 1.45
CA LYS A 55 -46.65 -20.47 -0.01
C LYS A 55 -45.28 -20.69 -0.65
N GLU A 56 -45.25 -21.46 -1.74
CA GLU A 56 -44.07 -21.62 -2.58
C GLU A 56 -43.95 -20.41 -3.51
N ILE A 57 -42.74 -19.87 -3.58
CA ILE A 57 -42.35 -18.81 -4.50
C ILE A 57 -41.37 -19.42 -5.50
N VAL A 58 -41.64 -19.24 -6.79
CA VAL A 58 -40.78 -19.71 -7.88
C VAL A 58 -40.17 -18.48 -8.54
N PHE A 59 -38.84 -18.36 -8.43
CA PHE A 59 -38.07 -17.35 -9.16
C PHE A 59 -37.53 -17.95 -10.44
N LYS A 60 -37.65 -17.20 -11.54
CA LYS A 60 -37.17 -17.60 -12.85
C LYS A 60 -36.30 -16.51 -13.46
N ALA A 61 -35.12 -16.91 -13.91
CA ALA A 61 -34.17 -16.04 -14.56
C ALA A 61 -34.33 -16.14 -16.09
N PHE A 62 -34.18 -15.00 -16.75
CA PHE A 62 -34.24 -14.86 -18.19
C PHE A 62 -32.94 -14.17 -18.65
N PRO A 63 -31.86 -14.95 -18.89
CA PRO A 63 -30.61 -14.40 -19.38
C PRO A 63 -30.78 -13.74 -20.74
N GLU A 64 -30.05 -12.65 -20.98
CA GLU A 64 -29.86 -12.10 -22.32
C GLU A 64 -28.98 -13.01 -23.19
N ASN A 65 -28.96 -12.77 -24.50
CA ASN A 65 -28.12 -13.55 -25.41
C ASN A 65 -26.64 -13.55 -24.95
N ASN A 66 -26.04 -14.73 -24.91
CA ASN A 66 -24.67 -15.01 -24.44
C ASN A 66 -24.43 -14.83 -22.94
N TYR A 67 -25.49 -14.72 -22.12
CA TYR A 67 -25.39 -14.80 -20.67
C TYR A 67 -25.93 -16.11 -20.13
N THR A 68 -25.37 -16.57 -19.02
CA THR A 68 -25.84 -17.71 -18.24
C THR A 68 -26.08 -17.30 -16.80
N VAL A 69 -26.97 -18.01 -16.11
CA VAL A 69 -27.18 -17.79 -14.68
C VAL A 69 -25.96 -18.26 -13.91
N CYS A 70 -25.32 -17.37 -13.16
CA CYS A 70 -24.23 -17.74 -12.26
C CYS A 70 -24.78 -18.37 -10.99
N TYR A 71 -25.57 -17.61 -10.23
CA TYR A 71 -26.07 -18.01 -8.93
C TYR A 71 -27.29 -17.18 -8.52
N TRP A 72 -27.98 -17.71 -7.52
CA TRP A 72 -29.04 -17.05 -6.78
C TRP A 72 -28.55 -16.72 -5.38
N THR A 73 -28.97 -15.57 -4.88
CA THR A 73 -28.73 -15.13 -3.51
C THR A 73 -30.04 -14.99 -2.77
N LEU A 74 -30.04 -15.36 -1.49
CA LEU A 74 -31.09 -15.01 -0.55
C LEU A 74 -30.45 -14.21 0.57
N ASN A 75 -30.86 -12.95 0.74
CA ASN A 75 -30.28 -12.05 1.74
C ASN A 75 -28.74 -12.09 1.70
N ASP A 76 -28.19 -11.89 0.49
CA ASP A 76 -26.77 -11.91 0.13
C ASP A 76 -26.04 -13.28 0.25
N SER A 77 -26.68 -14.31 0.77
CA SER A 77 -26.10 -15.66 0.85
C SER A 77 -26.39 -16.46 -0.42
N ILE A 78 -25.37 -17.13 -1.00
CA ILE A 78 -25.59 -17.97 -2.19
C ILE A 78 -26.42 -19.19 -1.81
N VAL A 79 -27.50 -19.43 -2.55
CA VAL A 79 -28.45 -20.50 -2.29
C VAL A 79 -28.62 -21.47 -3.45
N ASN A 80 -28.29 -21.06 -4.68
CA ASN A 80 -28.34 -21.92 -5.86
C ASN A 80 -27.30 -21.45 -6.90
N GLN A 81 -26.78 -22.34 -7.74
CA GLN A 81 -25.75 -22.05 -8.75
C GLN A 81 -26.14 -22.67 -10.09
N GLY A 82 -25.94 -21.93 -11.19
CA GLY A 82 -26.17 -22.40 -12.56
C GLY A 82 -27.64 -22.60 -12.97
N ALA A 83 -28.56 -22.74 -12.02
CA ALA A 83 -29.94 -23.08 -12.29
C ALA A 83 -30.77 -21.89 -12.83
N PRO A 84 -31.60 -22.07 -13.86
CA PRO A 84 -32.49 -21.01 -14.37
C PRO A 84 -33.66 -20.70 -13.44
N GLU A 85 -33.92 -21.56 -12.45
CA GLU A 85 -35.01 -21.41 -11.48
C GLU A 85 -34.51 -21.60 -10.04
N TYR A 86 -35.09 -20.84 -9.11
CA TYR A 86 -34.88 -20.99 -7.67
C TYR A 86 -36.23 -21.00 -6.95
N ARG A 87 -36.43 -21.99 -6.07
CA ARG A 87 -37.70 -22.21 -5.35
C ARG A 87 -37.48 -22.09 -3.86
N ILE A 88 -38.39 -21.41 -3.18
CA ILE A 88 -38.36 -21.24 -1.72
C ILE A 88 -39.78 -21.11 -1.17
N LYS A 89 -40.00 -21.59 0.07
CA LYS A 89 -41.26 -21.37 0.79
C LYS A 89 -41.15 -20.18 1.73
N MET A 90 -42.18 -19.34 1.75
CA MET A 90 -42.27 -18.23 2.71
C MET A 90 -42.41 -18.76 4.13
N LYS A 91 -41.60 -18.23 5.07
CA LYS A 91 -41.64 -18.60 6.49
C LYS A 91 -41.43 -17.38 7.39
N ASP A 92 -41.99 -17.47 8.60
CA ASP A 92 -41.77 -16.55 9.72
C ASP A 92 -42.00 -15.06 9.42
N ASN A 93 -42.83 -14.72 8.43
CA ASN A 93 -43.07 -13.34 7.98
C ASN A 93 -41.80 -12.55 7.60
N LYS A 94 -40.72 -13.26 7.26
CA LYS A 94 -39.44 -12.61 6.97
C LYS A 94 -39.50 -11.88 5.63
N THR A 95 -38.68 -10.85 5.50
CA THR A 95 -38.38 -10.28 4.20
C THR A 95 -37.40 -11.21 3.48
N LEU A 96 -37.78 -11.63 2.27
CA LEU A 96 -36.92 -12.40 1.37
C LEU A 96 -36.40 -11.47 0.29
N ASN A 97 -35.09 -11.24 0.25
CA ASN A 97 -34.43 -10.53 -0.85
C ASN A 97 -33.71 -11.54 -1.73
N VAL A 98 -34.27 -11.84 -2.89
CA VAL A 98 -33.72 -12.81 -3.84
C VAL A 98 -33.04 -12.10 -4.99
N THR A 99 -31.76 -12.36 -5.22
CA THR A 99 -31.04 -11.76 -6.36
C THR A 99 -30.53 -12.84 -7.29
N VAL A 100 -30.60 -12.62 -8.59
CA VAL A 100 -29.91 -13.45 -9.58
C VAL A 100 -28.72 -12.70 -10.16
N ALA A 101 -27.60 -13.40 -10.30
CA ALA A 101 -26.43 -12.93 -11.02
C ALA A 101 -26.27 -13.69 -12.33
N PHE A 102 -25.92 -12.97 -13.40
CA PHE A 102 -25.59 -13.53 -14.71
C PHE A 102 -24.11 -13.32 -15.02
N ALA A 103 -23.51 -14.18 -15.85
CA ALA A 103 -22.21 -13.91 -16.45
C ALA A 103 -22.25 -14.23 -17.93
N LYS A 104 -21.36 -13.56 -18.66
CA LYS A 104 -21.15 -13.85 -20.08
C LYS A 104 -20.55 -15.26 -20.22
N ALA A 105 -21.10 -16.07 -21.12
CA ALA A 105 -20.69 -17.46 -21.32
C ALA A 105 -19.18 -17.60 -21.66
N ASP A 106 -18.61 -16.61 -22.33
CA ASP A 106 -17.21 -16.55 -22.76
C ASP A 106 -16.43 -15.39 -22.08
N SER A 107 -16.64 -15.13 -20.79
CA SER A 107 -15.91 -14.05 -20.10
C SER A 107 -14.38 -14.19 -20.17
N GLY A 108 -13.87 -15.38 -20.53
CA GLY A 108 -12.52 -15.55 -21.04
C GLY A 108 -11.42 -15.56 -19.99
N TYR A 109 -11.77 -15.58 -18.69
CA TYR A 109 -10.78 -15.69 -17.61
C TYR A 109 -10.35 -17.15 -17.41
N PRO A 110 -9.06 -17.49 -17.60
CA PRO A 110 -8.53 -18.80 -17.26
C PRO A 110 -8.74 -19.06 -15.77
N LYS A 111 -9.24 -20.25 -15.42
CA LYS A 111 -9.34 -20.68 -14.01
C LYS A 111 -7.98 -20.67 -13.28
N SER A 112 -6.87 -20.69 -14.02
CA SER A 112 -5.50 -20.56 -13.51
C SER A 112 -5.14 -19.12 -13.10
N SER A 113 -5.96 -18.13 -13.43
CA SER A 113 -5.69 -16.71 -13.18
C SER A 113 -6.10 -16.24 -11.77
N TYR A 114 -6.62 -17.12 -10.91
CA TYR A 114 -6.94 -16.78 -9.51
C TYR A 114 -6.99 -18.03 -8.63
N LYS A 115 -6.87 -17.83 -7.30
CA LYS A 115 -7.06 -18.87 -6.28
C LYS A 115 -8.08 -18.42 -5.25
N ILE A 116 -9.12 -19.22 -5.02
CA ILE A 116 -10.14 -18.96 -4.01
C ILE A 116 -9.93 -19.96 -2.87
N SER A 117 -9.86 -19.47 -1.63
CA SER A 117 -9.82 -20.31 -0.42
C SER A 117 -11.20 -20.87 -0.07
N ASP A 118 -11.21 -21.95 0.72
CA ASP A 118 -12.44 -22.65 1.11
C ASP A 118 -13.43 -21.78 1.92
N ASP A 119 -12.93 -20.75 2.60
CA ASP A 119 -13.73 -19.78 3.37
C ASP A 119 -14.28 -18.60 2.53
N GLY A 120 -13.97 -18.55 1.23
CA GLY A 120 -14.36 -17.45 0.34
C GLY A 120 -13.62 -16.13 0.59
N ALA A 121 -12.60 -16.12 1.45
CA ALA A 121 -11.70 -14.99 1.68
C ALA A 121 -10.51 -15.06 0.70
N THR A 122 -10.70 -14.53 -0.51
CA THR A 122 -9.74 -14.72 -1.60
C THR A 122 -8.39 -14.01 -1.38
N LEU A 123 -7.32 -14.81 -1.43
CA LEU A 123 -6.00 -14.39 -1.91
C LEU A 123 -6.03 -14.36 -3.45
N PHE A 124 -6.46 -13.24 -4.00
CA PHE A 124 -6.46 -12.99 -5.44
C PHE A 124 -5.03 -12.71 -5.90
N ASP A 125 -4.33 -13.78 -6.29
CA ASP A 125 -3.10 -13.73 -7.06
C ASP A 125 -3.46 -13.82 -8.55
N TRP A 126 -3.22 -12.76 -9.32
CA TRP A 126 -3.62 -12.67 -10.73
C TRP A 126 -2.40 -12.80 -11.65
N PRO A 127 -2.08 -14.01 -12.13
CA PRO A 127 -1.04 -14.22 -13.14
C PRO A 127 -1.55 -14.03 -14.59
N GLY A 128 -2.81 -13.61 -14.77
CA GLY A 128 -3.46 -13.51 -16.08
C GLY A 128 -2.98 -12.35 -16.95
N LYS A 129 -3.22 -12.44 -18.27
CA LYS A 129 -2.81 -11.43 -19.28
C LYS A 129 -3.90 -10.37 -19.55
N GLU A 130 -5.04 -10.46 -18.88
CA GLU A 130 -6.20 -9.64 -19.14
C GLU A 130 -5.96 -8.21 -18.69
N THR A 131 -6.38 -7.28 -19.53
CA THR A 131 -6.27 -5.84 -19.25
C THR A 131 -7.51 -5.30 -18.55
N VAL A 132 -8.59 -6.07 -18.49
CA VAL A 132 -9.83 -5.72 -17.78
C VAL A 132 -10.15 -6.89 -16.85
N VAL A 133 -10.28 -6.60 -15.56
CA VAL A 133 -10.73 -7.55 -14.54
C VAL A 133 -12.09 -7.07 -14.04
N ASP A 134 -13.13 -7.80 -14.42
CA ASP A 134 -14.49 -7.52 -13.99
C ASP A 134 -15.02 -8.63 -13.08
N MET A 135 -15.00 -8.37 -11.78
CA MET A 135 -15.43 -9.33 -10.76
C MET A 135 -16.96 -9.53 -10.73
N ASN A 136 -17.73 -8.71 -11.45
CA ASN A 136 -19.16 -8.97 -11.64
C ASN A 136 -19.38 -9.98 -12.77
N ASN A 137 -18.51 -10.04 -13.77
CA ASN A 137 -18.72 -10.86 -14.98
C ASN A 137 -18.10 -12.27 -14.91
N ASP A 138 -17.42 -12.62 -13.81
CA ASP A 138 -16.92 -13.97 -13.54
C ASP A 138 -17.67 -14.57 -12.34
N CYS A 139 -18.41 -15.66 -12.56
CA CYS A 139 -19.18 -16.33 -11.51
C CYS A 139 -18.34 -16.83 -10.32
N ASN A 140 -17.06 -17.11 -10.52
CA ASN A 140 -16.15 -17.55 -9.46
C ASN A 140 -15.67 -16.35 -8.64
N LEU A 141 -15.36 -15.22 -9.29
CA LEU A 141 -14.97 -13.98 -8.59
C LEU A 141 -16.13 -13.31 -7.88
N ALA A 142 -17.34 -13.56 -8.36
CA ALA A 142 -18.54 -13.01 -7.78
C ALA A 142 -18.82 -13.53 -6.35
N LYS A 143 -18.08 -14.52 -5.83
CA LYS A 143 -18.18 -14.97 -4.42
C LYS A 143 -17.17 -14.29 -3.48
N VAL A 144 -16.22 -13.55 -4.04
CA VAL A 144 -15.07 -12.96 -3.33
C VAL A 144 -15.54 -11.87 -2.39
N LYS A 145 -15.22 -12.01 -1.09
CA LYS A 145 -15.51 -10.96 -0.07
C LYS A 145 -14.31 -10.09 0.25
N VAL A 146 -13.11 -10.67 0.17
CA VAL A 146 -11.85 -10.02 0.51
C VAL A 146 -10.90 -10.23 -0.65
N VAL A 147 -10.18 -9.17 -1.05
CA VAL A 147 -9.15 -9.23 -2.08
C VAL A 147 -7.80 -8.93 -1.43
N SER A 148 -6.86 -9.86 -1.56
CA SER A 148 -5.43 -9.65 -1.25
C SER A 148 -4.56 -10.34 -2.30
N SER A 149 -3.42 -9.80 -2.69
CA SER A 149 -2.50 -10.48 -3.63
C SER A 149 -1.20 -10.93 -2.97
N SER A 150 -0.55 -11.92 -3.57
CA SER A 150 0.91 -11.99 -3.66
C SER A 150 1.36 -11.23 -4.91
N GLU A 151 2.56 -10.68 -4.89
CA GLU A 151 3.20 -9.73 -5.81
C GLU A 151 2.80 -9.71 -7.32
N HIS A 152 2.91 -8.52 -7.94
CA HIS A 152 2.90 -8.20 -9.38
C HIS A 152 1.60 -8.45 -10.19
N ARG A 153 0.85 -7.37 -10.46
CA ARG A 153 -0.28 -7.36 -11.43
C ARG A 153 0.02 -6.45 -12.63
N ALA A 154 1.12 -6.73 -13.32
CA ALA A 154 1.47 -6.00 -14.54
C ALA A 154 0.39 -6.25 -15.61
N GLY A 155 -0.24 -5.17 -16.12
CA GLY A 155 -1.13 -5.24 -17.29
C GLY A 155 -2.62 -5.00 -17.03
N VAL A 156 -3.12 -5.11 -15.79
CA VAL A 156 -4.54 -4.78 -15.51
C VAL A 156 -4.75 -3.27 -15.64
N LYS A 157 -5.52 -2.86 -16.66
CA LYS A 157 -5.86 -1.46 -16.97
C LYS A 157 -7.22 -1.04 -16.41
N LYS A 158 -8.14 -1.98 -16.18
CA LYS A 158 -9.45 -1.69 -15.58
C LYS A 158 -9.80 -2.76 -14.56
N LEU A 159 -10.25 -2.32 -13.38
CA LEU A 159 -10.66 -3.19 -12.29
C LEU A 159 -12.07 -2.81 -11.84
N ILE A 160 -13.01 -3.75 -11.91
CA ILE A 160 -14.36 -3.60 -11.39
C ILE A 160 -14.48 -4.50 -10.16
N LEU A 161 -14.57 -3.87 -8.99
CA LEU A 161 -14.79 -4.55 -7.71
C LEU A 161 -16.28 -4.88 -7.59
N GLY A 162 -16.61 -6.16 -7.60
CA GLY A 162 -17.99 -6.61 -7.64
C GLY A 162 -18.77 -6.37 -6.35
N ASN A 163 -20.09 -6.55 -6.40
CA ASN A 163 -21.00 -6.28 -5.27
C ASN A 163 -20.71 -7.11 -4.01
N ARG A 164 -20.03 -8.25 -4.14
CA ARG A 164 -19.65 -9.08 -2.99
C ARG A 164 -18.35 -8.68 -2.32
N VAL A 165 -17.52 -7.89 -3.00
CA VAL A 165 -16.26 -7.42 -2.46
C VAL A 165 -16.54 -6.41 -1.36
N THR A 166 -16.04 -6.69 -0.17
CA THR A 166 -16.20 -5.81 1.00
C THR A 166 -14.89 -5.16 1.41
N THR A 167 -13.77 -5.88 1.27
CA THR A 167 -12.45 -5.45 1.76
C THR A 167 -11.38 -5.71 0.71
N LEU A 168 -10.52 -4.73 0.50
CA LEU A 168 -9.23 -4.89 -0.15
C LEU A 168 -8.16 -4.74 0.93
N LYS A 169 -7.34 -5.77 1.14
CA LYS A 169 -6.30 -5.72 2.16
C LYS A 169 -5.15 -4.79 1.72
N PRO A 170 -4.60 -3.97 2.62
CA PRO A 170 -3.38 -3.20 2.35
C PRO A 170 -2.20 -4.15 2.09
N PHE A 171 -1.18 -3.66 1.36
CA PHE A 171 0.06 -4.39 1.03
C PHE A 171 -0.14 -5.59 0.09
N ASN A 172 -0.31 -5.34 -1.22
CA ASN A 172 0.18 -6.17 -2.35
C ASN A 172 -0.61 -6.02 -3.67
N THR A 173 -1.55 -5.07 -3.79
CA THR A 173 -2.21 -4.80 -5.08
C THR A 173 -1.39 -3.81 -5.92
N TRP A 174 -0.25 -4.27 -6.42
CA TRP A 174 0.55 -3.51 -7.41
C TRP A 174 -0.11 -3.62 -8.78
N CYS A 175 -1.15 -2.81 -9.00
CA CYS A 175 -1.77 -2.63 -10.31
C CYS A 175 -1.15 -1.39 -10.98
N PHE A 176 0.16 -1.42 -11.23
CA PHE A 176 0.90 -0.27 -11.76
C PHE A 176 0.25 0.36 -13.00
N SER A 177 -0.34 -0.47 -13.86
CA SER A 177 -0.99 -0.07 -15.11
C SER A 177 -2.48 0.22 -15.01
N LEU A 178 -3.08 0.20 -13.81
CA LEU A 178 -4.53 0.43 -13.62
C LEU A 178 -4.91 1.85 -14.02
N GLN A 179 -5.84 2.00 -14.94
CA GLN A 179 -6.32 3.28 -15.46
C GLN A 179 -7.73 3.63 -14.95
N GLU A 180 -8.57 2.62 -14.73
CA GLU A 180 -9.95 2.79 -14.26
C GLU A 180 -10.28 1.81 -13.14
N LEU A 181 -10.79 2.35 -12.03
CA LEU A 181 -11.29 1.59 -10.89
C LEU A 181 -12.78 1.82 -10.69
N THR A 182 -13.58 0.75 -10.68
CA THR A 182 -14.99 0.78 -10.31
C THR A 182 -15.21 0.14 -8.95
N ILE A 183 -15.90 0.86 -8.06
CA ILE A 183 -16.14 0.49 -6.66
C ILE A 183 -17.65 0.29 -6.44
N SER A 184 -18.05 -0.94 -6.15
CA SER A 184 -19.45 -1.30 -5.87
C SER A 184 -19.91 -0.92 -4.46
N LYS A 185 -21.22 -1.06 -4.21
CA LYS A 185 -21.92 -0.59 -3.01
C LYS A 185 -21.39 -1.12 -1.67
N ASN A 186 -20.85 -2.35 -1.64
CA ASN A 186 -20.45 -3.03 -0.40
C ASN A 186 -18.96 -2.89 -0.07
N VAL A 187 -18.15 -2.31 -0.98
CA VAL A 187 -16.73 -2.08 -0.71
C VAL A 187 -16.63 -1.03 0.40
N SER A 188 -16.03 -1.41 1.51
CA SER A 188 -16.02 -0.64 2.76
C SER A 188 -14.63 -0.44 3.36
N LYS A 189 -13.60 -1.15 2.89
CA LYS A 189 -12.20 -1.03 3.36
C LYS A 189 -11.23 -1.17 2.19
N MET A 190 -10.46 -0.14 1.89
CA MET A 190 -9.51 -0.15 0.75
C MET A 190 -8.32 0.81 0.88
N GLU A 191 -8.18 1.47 2.01
CA GLU A 191 -7.07 2.37 2.33
C GLU A 191 -5.73 1.63 2.15
N GLY A 192 -4.80 2.21 1.40
CA GLY A 192 -3.51 1.58 1.09
C GLY A 192 -3.56 0.34 0.20
N ALA A 193 -4.73 -0.06 -0.28
CA ALA A 193 -4.86 -1.27 -1.08
C ALA A 193 -4.51 -1.04 -2.56
N ILE A 194 -4.74 0.15 -3.11
CA ILE A 194 -4.49 0.45 -4.52
C ILE A 194 -3.22 1.28 -4.67
N ARG A 195 -2.24 0.76 -5.40
CA ARG A 195 -1.04 1.48 -5.85
C ARG A 195 -0.94 1.40 -7.36
N SER A 196 -1.08 2.53 -8.04
CA SER A 196 -1.08 2.62 -9.49
C SER A 196 -0.48 3.94 -9.95
N TYR A 197 0.41 3.87 -10.96
CA TYR A 197 0.98 5.07 -11.60
C TYR A 197 0.09 5.61 -12.71
N ASP A 198 -0.86 4.80 -13.20
CA ASP A 198 -1.64 5.09 -14.40
C ASP A 198 -3.11 5.42 -14.12
N LEU A 199 -3.53 5.51 -12.85
CA LEU A 199 -4.93 5.68 -12.47
C LEU A 199 -5.45 7.04 -12.93
N LYS A 200 -6.41 7.02 -13.86
CA LYS A 200 -7.05 8.21 -14.43
C LYS A 200 -8.43 8.47 -13.85
N LYS A 201 -9.15 7.39 -13.52
CA LYS A 201 -10.58 7.47 -13.23
C LYS A 201 -10.99 6.50 -12.12
N ILE A 202 -11.81 7.02 -11.21
CA ILE A 202 -12.51 6.24 -10.19
C ILE A 202 -14.01 6.39 -10.45
N ILE A 203 -14.73 5.28 -10.45
CA ILE A 203 -16.18 5.21 -10.57
C ILE A 203 -16.70 4.59 -9.29
N LEU A 204 -17.66 5.26 -8.63
CA LEU A 204 -18.24 4.81 -7.37
C LEU A 204 -19.75 4.60 -7.56
N SER A 205 -20.27 3.48 -7.08
CA SER A 205 -21.71 3.25 -7.00
C SER A 205 -22.37 4.30 -6.11
N ASP A 206 -23.49 4.86 -6.58
CA ASP A 206 -24.36 5.78 -5.84
C ASP A 206 -24.92 5.18 -4.54
N GLN A 207 -25.01 3.85 -4.47
CA GLN A 207 -25.42 3.09 -3.29
C GLN A 207 -24.27 2.81 -2.30
N ASN A 208 -23.04 3.22 -2.58
CA ASN A 208 -21.94 3.02 -1.64
C ASN A 208 -22.09 3.96 -0.43
N ASN A 209 -22.21 3.35 0.75
CA ASN A 209 -22.42 4.05 2.02
C ASN A 209 -21.12 4.29 2.82
N HIS A 210 -19.96 3.90 2.28
CA HIS A 210 -18.65 3.99 2.95
C HIS A 210 -17.73 5.05 2.36
N TYR A 211 -17.86 5.32 1.07
CA TYR A 211 -17.04 6.29 0.36
C TYR A 211 -17.86 7.38 -0.32
N LEU A 212 -17.16 8.42 -0.72
CA LEU A 212 -17.67 9.57 -1.45
C LEU A 212 -16.67 9.95 -2.53
N LEU A 213 -17.15 10.23 -3.75
CA LEU A 213 -16.34 10.89 -4.78
C LEU A 213 -16.58 12.40 -4.71
N VAL A 214 -15.50 13.16 -4.58
CA VAL A 214 -15.51 14.63 -4.70
C VAL A 214 -14.52 15.00 -5.79
N ASP A 215 -15.02 15.56 -6.88
CA ASP A 215 -14.22 15.94 -8.06
C ASP A 215 -13.33 14.79 -8.58
N GLY A 216 -13.85 13.56 -8.56
CA GLY A 216 -13.12 12.36 -9.00
C GLY A 216 -12.06 11.82 -8.02
N VAL A 217 -11.91 12.42 -6.84
CA VAL A 217 -11.05 11.91 -5.75
C VAL A 217 -11.91 11.15 -4.75
N LEU A 218 -11.40 10.02 -4.27
CA LEU A 218 -12.11 9.15 -3.33
C LEU A 218 -11.82 9.57 -1.88
N PHE A 219 -12.89 9.80 -1.13
CA PHE A 219 -12.87 10.10 0.29
C PHE A 219 -13.67 9.06 1.07
N SER A 220 -13.42 8.96 2.38
CA SER A 220 -14.38 8.35 3.32
C SER A 220 -15.72 9.08 3.25
N LYS A 221 -16.82 8.40 3.63
CA LYS A 221 -18.18 8.98 3.54
C LYS A 221 -18.33 10.29 4.30
N ASP A 222 -17.68 10.40 5.45
CA ASP A 222 -17.64 11.60 6.31
C ASP A 222 -16.65 12.67 5.82
N LYS A 223 -15.95 12.41 4.71
CA LYS A 223 -14.91 13.26 4.10
C LYS A 223 -13.70 13.52 5.03
N LYS A 224 -13.53 12.75 6.10
CA LYS A 224 -12.40 12.90 7.03
C LYS A 224 -11.09 12.33 6.52
N THR A 225 -11.15 11.39 5.58
CA THR A 225 -9.99 10.72 5.00
C THR A 225 -10.00 10.88 3.49
N LEU A 226 -8.89 11.35 2.91
CA LEU A 226 -8.63 11.21 1.48
C LEU A 226 -8.06 9.81 1.26
N VAL A 227 -8.82 8.96 0.58
CA VAL A 227 -8.57 7.52 0.47
C VAL A 227 -7.71 7.19 -0.75
N LEU A 228 -8.03 7.78 -1.90
CA LEU A 228 -7.32 7.50 -3.16
C LEU A 228 -7.45 8.66 -4.14
N PHE A 229 -6.30 9.11 -4.66
CA PHE A 229 -6.18 10.11 -5.69
C PHE A 229 -5.88 9.47 -7.06
N PRO A 230 -6.52 9.90 -8.16
CA PRO A 230 -6.16 9.44 -9.50
C PRO A 230 -4.77 9.97 -9.92
N ALA A 231 -3.76 9.10 -9.88
CA ALA A 231 -2.34 9.44 -10.09
C ALA A 231 -2.05 10.25 -11.37
N LYS A 232 -2.79 10.02 -12.47
CA LYS A 232 -2.59 10.73 -13.74
C LYS A 232 -3.21 12.13 -13.82
N ARG A 233 -3.76 12.65 -12.73
CA ARG A 233 -4.14 14.06 -12.66
C ARG A 233 -2.90 14.91 -12.39
N THR A 234 -2.75 15.97 -13.17
CA THR A 234 -1.60 16.88 -13.13
C THR A 234 -1.94 18.23 -12.51
N GLY A 235 -0.91 19.03 -12.24
CA GLY A 235 -1.04 20.39 -11.75
C GLY A 235 -1.17 20.47 -10.23
N LYS A 236 -2.03 21.38 -9.77
CA LYS A 236 -2.22 21.68 -8.34
C LYS A 236 -3.47 20.99 -7.80
N TYR A 237 -3.36 20.41 -6.61
CA TYR A 237 -4.52 19.94 -5.86
C TYR A 237 -4.59 20.58 -4.47
N VAL A 238 -5.78 21.07 -4.11
CA VAL A 238 -6.07 21.59 -2.77
C VAL A 238 -6.90 20.54 -2.04
N VAL A 239 -6.32 19.89 -1.04
CA VAL A 239 -7.05 18.96 -0.18
C VAL A 239 -8.07 19.77 0.63
N PRO A 240 -9.38 19.42 0.61
CA PRO A 240 -10.41 20.22 1.26
C PRO A 240 -10.21 20.37 2.78
N GLU A 241 -10.55 21.54 3.31
CA GLU A 241 -10.65 21.75 4.77
C GLU A 241 -11.65 20.77 5.41
N GLY A 242 -11.34 20.36 6.64
CA GLY A 242 -12.07 19.34 7.37
C GLY A 242 -11.55 17.91 7.18
N VAL A 243 -10.71 17.66 6.17
CA VAL A 243 -9.94 16.41 6.02
C VAL A 243 -8.90 16.34 7.15
N THR A 244 -8.83 15.19 7.79
CA THR A 244 -7.98 14.92 8.96
C THR A 244 -6.93 13.85 8.67
N HIS A 245 -7.13 12.99 7.67
CA HIS A 245 -6.21 11.91 7.34
C HIS A 245 -5.97 11.84 5.83
N ILE A 246 -4.70 11.66 5.43
CA ILE A 246 -4.34 11.14 4.12
C ILE A 246 -4.08 9.64 4.30
N ALA A 247 -4.86 8.79 3.65
CA ALA A 247 -4.72 7.35 3.78
C ALA A 247 -3.34 6.85 3.25
N PRO A 248 -2.88 5.67 3.68
CA PRO A 248 -1.72 5.05 3.09
C PRO A 248 -1.82 4.98 1.56
N SER A 249 -0.73 5.30 0.87
CA SER A 249 -0.64 5.29 -0.60
C SER A 249 -1.65 6.17 -1.36
N ALA A 250 -2.35 7.11 -0.70
CA ALA A 250 -3.43 7.87 -1.32
C ALA A 250 -3.01 8.69 -2.56
N PHE A 251 -1.79 9.22 -2.58
CA PHE A 251 -1.16 9.95 -3.70
C PHE A 251 0.04 9.19 -4.30
N HIS A 252 0.11 7.87 -4.13
CA HIS A 252 1.19 7.06 -4.69
C HIS A 252 1.29 7.29 -6.21
N GLY A 253 2.48 7.62 -6.69
CA GLY A 253 2.73 7.77 -8.12
C GLY A 253 2.10 9.02 -8.76
N SER A 254 1.65 10.00 -7.97
CA SER A 254 0.90 11.14 -8.49
C SER A 254 1.75 12.08 -9.36
N ASP A 255 1.19 12.48 -10.51
CA ASP A 255 1.77 13.47 -11.45
C ASP A 255 1.42 14.93 -11.04
N LEU A 256 1.10 15.17 -9.76
CA LEU A 256 0.80 16.51 -9.24
C LEU A 256 2.09 17.28 -9.00
N SER A 257 2.14 18.54 -9.43
CA SER A 257 3.28 19.42 -9.17
C SER A 257 3.19 20.14 -7.82
N GLU A 258 1.97 20.32 -7.30
CA GLU A 258 1.69 21.00 -6.03
C GLU A 258 0.51 20.36 -5.30
N VAL A 259 0.67 20.14 -3.99
CA VAL A 259 -0.40 19.71 -3.09
C VAL A 259 -0.49 20.67 -1.92
N ILE A 260 -1.65 21.29 -1.73
CA ILE A 260 -1.96 22.08 -0.54
C ILE A 260 -2.72 21.21 0.45
N LEU A 261 -2.12 21.01 1.62
CA LEU A 261 -2.71 20.27 2.74
C LEU A 261 -3.48 21.23 3.67
N PRO A 262 -4.64 20.82 4.23
CA PRO A 262 -5.48 21.70 5.04
C PRO A 262 -4.95 21.84 6.46
N GLY A 263 -5.34 22.92 7.14
CA GLY A 263 -4.99 23.16 8.53
C GLY A 263 -5.64 22.18 9.52
N THR A 264 -6.60 21.37 9.07
CA THR A 264 -7.24 20.31 9.86
C THR A 264 -6.53 18.95 9.78
N LEU A 265 -5.49 18.83 8.95
CA LEU A 265 -4.84 17.54 8.73
C LEU A 265 -4.08 17.08 9.98
N VAL A 266 -4.34 15.85 10.43
CA VAL A 266 -3.74 15.25 11.62
C VAL A 266 -2.69 14.19 11.25
N GLU A 267 -2.93 13.40 10.21
CA GLU A 267 -2.06 12.26 9.87
C GLU A 267 -1.84 12.13 8.35
N ILE A 268 -0.60 11.79 7.99
CA ILE A 268 -0.22 11.36 6.64
C ILE A 268 0.19 9.90 6.71
N GLY A 269 -0.54 9.02 6.04
CA GLY A 269 -0.33 7.58 6.10
C GLY A 269 0.92 7.08 5.36
N ASP A 270 1.22 5.79 5.55
CA ASP A 270 2.38 5.14 4.95
C ASP A 270 2.38 5.24 3.43
N ARG A 271 3.53 5.60 2.85
CA ARG A 271 3.72 5.72 1.39
C ARG A 271 2.72 6.67 0.71
N ALA A 272 2.10 7.59 1.45
CA ALA A 272 1.04 8.47 0.94
C ALA A 272 1.43 9.19 -0.36
N PHE A 273 2.65 9.68 -0.47
CA PHE A 273 3.25 10.36 -1.62
C PHE A 273 4.48 9.62 -2.17
N GLU A 274 4.55 8.29 -1.96
CA GLU A 274 5.59 7.46 -2.56
C GLU A 274 5.58 7.66 -4.07
N ARG A 275 6.74 8.00 -4.65
CA ARG A 275 6.91 8.24 -6.09
C ARG A 275 5.98 9.32 -6.67
N ALA A 276 5.64 10.36 -5.91
CA ALA A 276 5.11 11.60 -6.47
C ALA A 276 6.24 12.33 -7.23
N GLU A 277 6.52 11.90 -8.46
CA GLU A 277 7.72 12.27 -9.24
C GLU A 277 7.70 13.75 -9.70
N ASP A 278 6.53 14.38 -9.79
CA ASP A 278 6.40 15.78 -10.21
C ASP A 278 6.28 16.78 -9.06
N LEU A 279 5.99 16.31 -7.83
CA LEU A 279 5.78 17.16 -6.67
C LEU A 279 7.07 17.89 -6.30
N LYS A 280 7.09 19.23 -6.38
CA LYS A 280 8.32 20.02 -6.16
C LYS A 280 8.54 20.46 -4.73
N LYS A 281 7.46 20.81 -4.03
CA LYS A 281 7.49 21.28 -2.65
C LYS A 281 6.28 20.76 -1.91
N ILE A 282 6.45 20.48 -0.62
CA ILE A 282 5.30 20.24 0.26
C ILE A 282 5.50 20.90 1.63
N ASP A 283 4.47 21.63 2.07
CA ASP A 283 4.40 22.21 3.40
C ASP A 283 3.48 21.35 4.26
N ILE A 284 4.05 20.65 5.25
CA ILE A 284 3.29 19.84 6.21
C ILE A 284 2.70 20.79 7.27
N PRO A 285 1.36 20.86 7.40
CA PRO A 285 0.71 21.81 8.32
C PRO A 285 1.09 21.60 9.78
N ASN A 286 0.98 22.65 10.58
CA ASN A 286 1.25 22.60 12.03
C ASN A 286 0.32 21.67 12.80
N SER A 287 -0.82 21.28 12.24
CA SER A 287 -1.80 20.36 12.85
C SER A 287 -1.38 18.89 12.75
N VAL A 288 -0.48 18.54 11.83
CA VAL A 288 -0.08 17.15 11.59
C VAL A 288 0.72 16.64 12.77
N GLN A 289 0.33 15.49 13.31
CA GLN A 289 0.96 14.83 14.45
C GLN A 289 1.92 13.73 14.01
N SER A 290 1.57 13.00 12.95
CA SER A 290 2.30 11.84 12.46
C SER A 290 2.45 11.81 10.94
N ILE A 291 3.62 11.37 10.49
CA ILE A 291 3.94 11.06 9.09
C ILE A 291 4.33 9.58 9.02
N GLY A 292 3.70 8.83 8.12
CA GLY A 292 3.87 7.40 7.96
C GLY A 292 5.23 6.97 7.42
N GLU A 293 5.46 5.66 7.45
CA GLU A 293 6.61 5.00 6.86
C GLU A 293 6.66 5.27 5.35
N PHE A 294 7.84 5.65 4.84
CA PHE A 294 8.08 5.91 3.42
C PHE A 294 7.11 6.91 2.76
N ALA A 295 6.50 7.82 3.53
CA ALA A 295 5.45 8.72 3.06
C ALA A 295 5.83 9.50 1.79
N PHE A 296 7.09 9.90 1.62
CA PHE A 296 7.63 10.64 0.47
C PHE A 296 8.81 9.90 -0.18
N VAL A 297 8.91 8.58 0.02
CA VAL A 297 10.02 7.79 -0.54
C VAL A 297 10.02 7.91 -2.07
N SER A 298 11.20 8.07 -2.67
CA SER A 298 11.33 8.18 -4.13
C SER A 298 10.46 9.27 -4.78
N ALA A 299 10.03 10.31 -4.05
CA ALA A 299 9.40 11.50 -4.65
C ALA A 299 10.47 12.30 -5.43
N LEU A 300 10.83 11.84 -6.63
CA LEU A 300 12.02 12.29 -7.35
C LEU A 300 11.99 13.77 -7.77
N GLY A 301 10.84 14.42 -7.74
CA GLY A 301 10.70 15.85 -7.98
C GLY A 301 10.84 16.73 -6.75
N LEU A 302 10.77 16.16 -5.54
CA LEU A 302 10.63 16.92 -4.31
C LEU A 302 11.96 17.59 -3.93
N GLU A 303 11.96 18.92 -3.94
CA GLU A 303 13.13 19.77 -3.69
C GLU A 303 13.12 20.38 -2.28
N GLU A 304 11.95 20.69 -1.74
CA GLU A 304 11.80 21.29 -0.40
C GLU A 304 10.64 20.66 0.37
N ILE A 305 10.88 20.32 1.64
CA ILE A 305 9.85 19.90 2.59
C ILE A 305 9.93 20.74 3.86
N MET A 306 8.76 21.20 4.32
CA MET A 306 8.59 21.88 5.62
C MET A 306 7.85 20.96 6.59
N ILE A 307 8.44 20.69 7.75
CA ILE A 307 7.85 19.88 8.82
C ILE A 307 7.11 20.82 9.80
N GLY A 308 5.80 20.61 9.96
CA GLY A 308 4.94 21.43 10.81
C GLY A 308 5.23 21.30 12.32
N GLY A 309 4.76 22.28 13.10
CA GLY A 309 5.05 22.42 14.54
C GLY A 309 4.60 21.26 15.44
N SER A 310 3.50 20.56 15.12
CA SER A 310 3.02 19.45 15.96
C SER A 310 3.50 18.08 15.50
N VAL A 311 4.31 18.00 14.43
CA VAL A 311 4.81 16.71 13.95
C VAL A 311 5.73 16.16 15.03
N SER A 312 5.30 15.06 15.63
CA SER A 312 5.97 14.40 16.77
C SER A 312 6.61 13.08 16.39
N LYS A 313 6.17 12.50 15.27
CA LYS A 313 6.63 11.20 14.80
C LYS A 313 6.72 11.15 13.27
N THR A 314 7.84 10.64 12.78
CA THR A 314 8.04 10.26 11.38
C THR A 314 8.30 8.76 11.29
N GLY A 315 7.66 8.09 10.33
CA GLY A 315 7.91 6.69 10.05
C GLY A 315 9.29 6.44 9.44
N LYS A 316 9.67 5.16 9.38
CA LYS A 316 10.93 4.70 8.78
C LYS A 316 11.08 5.28 7.37
N GLY A 317 12.22 5.92 7.09
CA GLY A 317 12.58 6.39 5.75
C GLY A 317 11.53 7.30 5.09
N PHE A 318 10.78 8.10 5.86
CA PHE A 318 9.65 8.86 5.33
C PHE A 318 10.03 9.80 4.16
N ILE A 319 11.31 10.19 4.02
CA ILE A 319 11.88 10.94 2.89
C ILE A 319 13.16 10.27 2.33
N ALA A 320 13.29 8.94 2.49
CA ALA A 320 14.41 8.20 1.90
C ALA A 320 14.29 8.20 0.37
N ASP A 321 15.42 8.09 -0.32
CA ASP A 321 15.49 8.02 -1.79
C ASP A 321 14.84 9.20 -2.54
N THR A 322 14.58 10.31 -1.85
CA THR A 322 14.08 11.57 -2.44
C THR A 322 15.24 12.33 -3.09
N TYR A 323 15.70 11.84 -4.25
CA TYR A 323 16.95 12.24 -4.91
C TYR A 323 17.04 13.68 -5.45
N SER A 324 16.03 14.50 -5.25
CA SER A 324 16.07 15.94 -5.62
C SER A 324 16.00 16.86 -4.40
N LEU A 325 15.88 16.29 -3.19
CA LEU A 325 15.67 17.07 -1.97
C LEU A 325 16.88 17.95 -1.68
N LYS A 326 16.67 19.27 -1.70
CA LYS A 326 17.67 20.31 -1.48
C LYS A 326 17.56 20.93 -0.10
N LYS A 327 16.35 20.94 0.46
CA LYS A 327 16.09 21.68 1.69
C LYS A 327 15.06 20.99 2.54
N ILE A 328 15.40 20.83 3.81
CA ILE A 328 14.47 20.44 4.87
C ILE A 328 14.32 21.64 5.79
N ARG A 329 13.08 21.95 6.14
CA ARG A 329 12.74 22.98 7.13
C ARG A 329 11.88 22.37 8.21
N VAL A 330 11.96 22.93 9.40
CA VAL A 330 11.15 22.56 10.55
C VAL A 330 10.57 23.85 11.11
N ALA A 331 9.30 23.84 11.53
CA ALA A 331 8.68 24.97 12.19
C ALA A 331 9.44 25.34 13.47
N ASP A 332 9.63 26.64 13.71
CA ASP A 332 10.44 27.14 14.84
C ASP A 332 9.95 26.61 16.20
N ASN A 333 8.63 26.41 16.32
CA ASN A 333 7.97 25.89 17.51
C ASN A 333 7.87 24.35 17.57
N ASN A 334 8.46 23.60 16.63
CA ASN A 334 8.45 22.14 16.70
C ASN A 334 9.35 21.65 17.85
N PRO A 335 8.81 20.91 18.85
CA PRO A 335 9.58 20.46 20.00
C PRO A 335 10.24 19.09 19.80
N PHE A 336 10.04 18.43 18.65
CA PHE A 336 10.47 17.06 18.39
C PHE A 336 11.57 16.95 17.34
N PHE A 337 11.69 17.93 16.45
CA PHE A 337 12.66 17.94 15.36
C PHE A 337 13.42 19.25 15.27
N THR A 338 14.60 19.20 14.67
CA THR A 338 15.42 20.37 14.37
C THR A 338 16.23 20.15 13.10
N VAL A 339 16.67 21.23 12.48
CA VAL A 339 17.60 21.19 11.34
C VAL A 339 18.91 21.83 11.75
N LEU A 340 20.00 21.11 11.58
CA LEU A 340 21.36 21.63 11.79
C LEU A 340 22.14 21.44 10.48
N ASN A 341 22.66 22.54 9.93
CA ASN A 341 23.39 22.56 8.65
C ASN A 341 22.63 21.87 7.50
N GLY A 342 21.31 22.05 7.45
CA GLY A 342 20.45 21.45 6.43
C GLY A 342 20.03 20.00 6.69
N VAL A 343 20.63 19.32 7.67
CA VAL A 343 20.31 17.93 8.04
C VAL A 343 19.26 17.89 9.13
N LEU A 344 18.30 16.98 9.00
CA LEU A 344 17.19 16.78 9.93
C LEU A 344 17.60 15.85 11.08
N PHE A 345 17.33 16.30 12.30
CA PHE A 345 17.57 15.56 13.54
C PHE A 345 16.32 15.53 14.42
N SER A 346 16.29 14.59 15.38
CA SER A 346 15.44 14.75 16.57
C SER A 346 15.88 15.98 17.37
N LYS A 347 14.95 16.59 18.13
CA LYS A 347 15.21 17.82 18.88
C LYS A 347 16.34 17.67 19.90
N ASP A 348 16.44 16.49 20.51
CA ASP A 348 17.48 16.12 21.47
C ASP A 348 18.83 15.79 20.82
N MET A 349 18.93 15.87 19.49
CA MET A 349 20.11 15.57 18.68
C MET A 349 20.61 14.12 18.79
N LYS A 350 19.80 13.20 19.34
CA LYS A 350 20.18 11.78 19.46
C LYS A 350 20.01 10.99 18.17
N LYS A 351 19.16 11.44 17.24
CA LYS A 351 18.88 10.74 15.99
C LYS A 351 19.11 11.66 14.79
N LEU A 352 19.97 11.22 13.87
CA LEU A 352 20.10 11.81 12.53
C LEU A 352 19.08 11.11 11.62
N ILE A 353 18.12 11.88 11.11
CA ILE A 353 16.95 11.34 10.42
C ILE A 353 17.15 11.38 8.90
N ALA A 354 17.56 12.53 8.36
CA ALA A 354 17.74 12.68 6.92
C ALA A 354 18.70 13.82 6.57
N CYS A 355 19.64 13.54 5.68
CA CYS A 355 20.50 14.49 5.01
C CYS A 355 19.97 14.73 3.60
N PRO A 356 19.59 15.97 3.22
CA PRO A 356 19.21 16.26 1.84
C PRO A 356 20.42 16.10 0.92
N LYS A 357 20.14 15.72 -0.33
CA LYS A 357 21.17 15.51 -1.36
C LYS A 357 21.68 16.82 -1.95
N ALA A 358 20.86 17.86 -1.96
CA ALA A 358 21.19 19.10 -2.66
C ALA A 358 21.64 20.22 -1.72
N ASN A 359 22.61 20.97 -2.22
CA ASN A 359 23.36 22.03 -1.54
C ASN A 359 24.43 21.61 -0.53
N ASN A 360 25.02 20.40 -0.68
CA ASN A 360 26.24 20.03 0.03
C ASN A 360 27.47 20.61 -0.69
N SER A 361 27.72 21.91 -0.51
CA SER A 361 28.95 22.56 -0.99
C SER A 361 30.21 22.02 -0.31
N ASN A 362 30.04 21.35 0.84
CA ASN A 362 31.14 20.74 1.58
C ASN A 362 31.29 19.26 1.22
N LYS A 363 32.53 18.87 0.89
CA LYS A 363 32.90 17.47 0.62
C LYS A 363 32.89 16.60 1.88
N GLN A 364 32.95 17.21 3.05
CA GLN A 364 32.99 16.52 4.33
C GLN A 364 31.76 16.86 5.17
N TYR A 365 31.23 15.86 5.87
CA TYR A 365 30.19 16.04 6.87
C TYR A 365 30.57 15.34 8.18
N SER A 366 30.58 16.10 9.26
CA SER A 366 30.85 15.56 10.60
C SER A 366 29.55 15.45 11.37
N ILE A 367 29.15 14.22 11.69
CA ILE A 367 27.97 13.98 12.51
C ILE A 367 28.25 14.51 13.92
N PRO A 368 27.37 15.35 14.51
CA PRO A 368 27.59 15.93 15.84
C PRO A 368 27.79 14.87 16.93
N HIS A 369 28.68 15.15 17.88
CA HIS A 369 28.83 14.33 19.08
C HIS A 369 27.52 14.32 19.88
N GLY A 370 27.09 13.14 20.34
CA GLY A 370 25.81 12.94 21.03
C GLY A 370 24.74 12.27 20.17
N VAL A 371 24.92 12.22 18.84
CA VAL A 371 24.09 11.37 17.98
C VAL A 371 24.34 9.91 18.34
N GLU A 372 23.26 9.17 18.59
CA GLU A 372 23.22 7.77 19.00
C GLU A 372 22.72 6.85 17.86
N GLU A 373 21.86 7.36 16.95
CA GLU A 373 21.28 6.60 15.83
C GLU A 373 21.35 7.38 14.49
N ILE A 374 21.73 6.67 13.42
CA ILE A 374 21.59 7.10 12.02
C ILE A 374 20.44 6.31 11.40
N ASP A 375 19.38 7.01 10.98
CA ASP A 375 18.13 6.39 10.52
C ASP A 375 18.22 5.73 9.14
N TYR A 376 17.16 5.00 8.79
CA TYR A 376 17.02 4.33 7.49
C TYR A 376 17.19 5.32 6.35
N GLY A 377 18.12 5.03 5.44
CA GLY A 377 18.34 5.87 4.26
C GLY A 377 18.77 7.30 4.56
N ALA A 378 19.28 7.60 5.76
CA ALA A 378 19.52 8.98 6.19
C ALA A 378 20.50 9.76 5.29
N PHE A 379 21.49 9.09 4.69
CA PHE A 379 22.37 9.66 3.65
C PHE A 379 22.09 9.08 2.25
N SER A 380 20.98 8.37 2.04
CA SER A 380 20.72 7.69 0.76
C SER A 380 20.80 8.67 -0.43
N ALA A 381 21.61 8.27 -1.41
CA ALA A 381 21.95 8.99 -2.62
C ALA A 381 22.49 10.41 -2.43
N VAL A 382 22.94 10.80 -1.24
CA VAL A 382 23.56 12.10 -1.01
C VAL A 382 24.81 12.24 -1.92
N LYS A 383 24.84 13.34 -2.68
CA LYS A 383 25.90 13.64 -3.66
C LYS A 383 26.77 14.79 -3.16
N GLY A 384 28.03 14.78 -3.59
CA GLY A 384 29.02 15.79 -3.22
C GLY A 384 29.72 15.56 -1.87
N ILE A 385 29.11 14.84 -0.93
CA ILE A 385 29.78 14.43 0.32
C ILE A 385 30.62 13.18 0.04
N THR A 386 31.94 13.33 0.11
CA THR A 386 32.93 12.26 -0.08
C THR A 386 33.46 11.69 1.23
N GLU A 387 33.31 12.42 2.34
CA GLU A 387 33.78 12.00 3.66
C GLU A 387 32.71 12.23 4.72
N VAL A 388 32.43 11.21 5.53
CA VAL A 388 31.51 11.31 6.67
C VAL A 388 32.22 10.86 7.93
N SER A 389 32.33 11.76 8.91
CA SER A 389 32.85 11.44 10.24
C SER A 389 31.71 11.02 11.16
N ILE A 390 31.76 9.76 11.62
CA ILE A 390 30.77 9.15 12.52
C ILE A 390 31.37 9.08 13.94
N PRO A 391 30.81 9.79 14.94
CA PRO A 391 31.37 9.79 16.29
C PRO A 391 31.12 8.46 17.02
N ASN A 392 31.97 8.15 17.99
CA ASN A 392 31.83 7.00 18.88
C ASN A 392 30.60 7.08 19.81
N THR A 393 29.72 8.08 19.69
CA THR A 393 28.39 8.09 20.32
C THR A 393 27.35 7.30 19.51
N VAL A 394 27.57 7.10 18.21
CA VAL A 394 26.64 6.35 17.36
C VAL A 394 26.69 4.87 17.73
N ARG A 395 25.54 4.31 18.11
CA ARG A 395 25.36 2.89 18.46
C ARG A 395 24.63 2.12 17.36
N ILE A 396 23.75 2.80 16.62
CA ILE A 396 22.84 2.18 15.65
C ILE A 396 23.00 2.88 14.29
N ILE A 397 23.22 2.07 13.24
CA ILE A 397 23.17 2.51 11.85
C ILE A 397 22.17 1.62 11.12
N ARG A 398 21.05 2.20 10.71
CA ARG A 398 19.93 1.48 10.09
C ARG A 398 20.22 1.09 8.64
N GLN A 399 19.39 0.20 8.11
CA GLN A 399 19.46 -0.32 6.74
C GLN A 399 19.55 0.82 5.73
N ALA A 400 20.36 0.61 4.68
CA ALA A 400 20.52 1.54 3.55
C ALA A 400 20.97 2.97 3.91
N ALA A 401 21.52 3.21 5.11
CA ALA A 401 21.87 4.56 5.56
C ALA A 401 22.80 5.32 4.60
N PHE A 402 23.69 4.64 3.87
CA PHE A 402 24.60 5.23 2.87
C PHE A 402 24.42 4.63 1.45
N LEU A 403 23.20 4.16 1.13
CA LEU A 403 22.84 3.67 -0.20
C LEU A 403 23.16 4.73 -1.27
N PHE A 404 23.69 4.35 -2.44
CA PHE A 404 24.01 5.26 -3.56
C PHE A 404 24.91 6.49 -3.23
N CYS A 405 25.56 6.53 -2.06
CA CYS A 405 26.38 7.67 -1.63
C CYS A 405 27.63 7.87 -2.48
N ASP A 406 28.16 9.10 -2.46
CA ASP A 406 29.44 9.47 -3.08
C ASP A 406 30.65 9.34 -2.14
N VAL A 407 30.47 8.78 -0.93
CA VAL A 407 31.55 8.59 0.04
C VAL A 407 32.69 7.76 -0.55
N GLU A 408 33.92 8.22 -0.37
CA GLU A 408 35.12 7.54 -0.84
C GLU A 408 35.72 6.65 0.26
N GLU A 409 35.65 7.09 1.51
CA GLU A 409 36.04 6.30 2.67
C GLU A 409 34.97 6.39 3.75
N LEU A 410 34.72 5.27 4.45
CA LEU A 410 33.78 5.24 5.57
C LEU A 410 34.37 4.45 6.73
N THR A 411 34.38 5.05 7.92
CA THR A 411 34.74 4.37 9.16
C THR A 411 33.51 4.20 10.04
N ILE A 412 33.17 2.95 10.33
CA ILE A 412 32.14 2.58 11.29
C ILE A 412 32.78 2.50 12.69
N PRO A 413 32.33 3.29 13.68
CA PRO A 413 33.00 3.39 14.96
C PRO A 413 32.91 2.12 15.81
N ASP A 414 33.81 1.99 16.80
CA ASP A 414 33.86 0.85 17.74
C ASP A 414 32.59 0.69 18.56
N SER A 415 31.76 1.72 18.64
CA SER A 415 30.50 1.70 19.39
C SER A 415 29.36 0.97 18.68
N VAL A 416 29.48 0.70 17.37
CA VAL A 416 28.45 0.01 16.59
C VAL A 416 28.65 -1.50 16.69
N THR A 417 27.60 -2.23 17.08
CA THR A 417 27.64 -3.71 17.17
C THR A 417 26.95 -4.38 15.99
N ASP A 418 25.99 -3.72 15.36
CA ASP A 418 25.15 -4.29 14.32
C ASP A 418 25.02 -3.30 13.16
N ILE A 419 25.37 -3.78 11.97
CA ILE A 419 25.15 -3.07 10.71
C ILE A 419 24.00 -3.77 10.00
N GLU A 420 22.88 -3.07 9.84
CA GLU A 420 21.74 -3.57 9.07
C GLU A 420 22.09 -3.67 7.56
N GLY A 421 21.25 -4.37 6.78
CA GLY A 421 21.54 -4.66 5.37
C GLY A 421 21.71 -3.43 4.47
N GLU A 422 22.30 -3.64 3.30
CA GLU A 422 22.36 -2.67 2.20
C GLU A 422 23.04 -1.33 2.54
N LEU A 423 23.81 -1.26 3.63
CA LEU A 423 24.39 -0.02 4.16
C LEU A 423 25.03 0.86 3.07
N LEU A 424 25.84 0.28 2.18
CA LEU A 424 26.58 0.95 1.11
C LEU A 424 26.20 0.42 -0.29
N ARG A 425 25.02 -0.19 -0.43
CA ARG A 425 24.60 -0.75 -1.72
C ARG A 425 24.61 0.35 -2.81
N TYR A 426 25.19 0.05 -3.96
CA TYR A 426 25.43 0.99 -5.06
C TYR A 426 26.29 2.23 -4.75
N ALA A 427 27.06 2.25 -3.66
CA ALA A 427 28.02 3.31 -3.36
C ALA A 427 29.26 3.19 -4.27
N GLY A 428 29.11 3.50 -5.56
CA GLY A 428 30.12 3.22 -6.59
C GLY A 428 31.45 3.97 -6.43
N ARG A 429 31.54 4.96 -5.53
CA ARG A 429 32.76 5.74 -5.26
C ARG A 429 33.55 5.27 -4.04
N VAL A 430 32.98 4.40 -3.21
CA VAL A 430 33.65 3.94 -1.99
C VAL A 430 34.88 3.10 -2.34
N LYS A 431 36.04 3.51 -1.86
CA LYS A 431 37.35 2.87 -2.07
C LYS A 431 37.77 2.05 -0.88
N LYS A 432 37.44 2.52 0.33
CA LYS A 432 37.84 1.93 1.60
C LYS A 432 36.72 1.96 2.63
N VAL A 433 36.53 0.86 3.34
CA VAL A 433 35.64 0.80 4.50
C VAL A 433 36.35 0.20 5.70
N THR A 434 36.23 0.86 6.86
CA THR A 434 36.77 0.39 8.13
C THR A 434 35.65 0.04 9.09
N PHE A 435 35.66 -1.17 9.64
CA PHE A 435 34.74 -1.63 10.67
C PHE A 435 35.39 -1.60 12.05
N GLY A 436 34.69 -1.02 13.02
CA GLY A 436 35.11 -0.97 14.42
C GLY A 436 35.23 -2.34 15.08
N ARG A 437 35.94 -2.37 16.20
CA ARG A 437 36.34 -3.57 16.95
C ARG A 437 35.16 -4.42 17.45
N ASN A 438 34.00 -3.81 17.68
CA ASN A 438 32.84 -4.47 18.29
C ASN A 438 31.73 -4.83 17.32
N VAL A 439 31.91 -4.66 16.00
CA VAL A 439 30.91 -5.06 15.00
C VAL A 439 30.74 -6.58 15.04
N LYS A 440 29.56 -7.05 15.40
CA LYS A 440 29.21 -8.48 15.52
C LYS A 440 28.50 -9.03 14.28
N ARG A 441 27.76 -8.18 13.57
CA ARG A 441 26.95 -8.57 12.42
C ARG A 441 26.98 -7.50 11.33
N ILE A 442 27.05 -7.95 10.08
CA ILE A 442 26.94 -7.13 8.87
C ILE A 442 25.81 -7.71 8.01
N GLY A 443 24.81 -6.89 7.72
CA GLY A 443 23.63 -7.29 6.97
C GLY A 443 23.90 -7.61 5.50
N SER A 444 22.97 -8.35 4.89
CA SER A 444 23.02 -8.74 3.49
C SER A 444 23.10 -7.53 2.55
N GLY A 445 23.78 -7.70 1.43
CA GLY A 445 23.86 -6.70 0.37
C GLY A 445 24.64 -5.42 0.69
N THR A 446 25.33 -5.34 1.83
CA THR A 446 26.09 -4.14 2.26
C THR A 446 27.00 -3.57 1.18
N PHE A 447 27.69 -4.42 0.40
CA PHE A 447 28.65 -4.04 -0.63
C PHE A 447 28.20 -4.42 -2.05
N VAL A 448 26.90 -4.58 -2.30
CA VAL A 448 26.39 -4.81 -3.66
C VAL A 448 26.76 -3.60 -4.54
N ASP A 449 27.37 -3.84 -5.69
CA ASP A 449 27.73 -2.83 -6.70
C ASP A 449 28.61 -1.67 -6.17
N CYS A 450 29.52 -1.98 -5.24
CA CYS A 450 30.58 -1.06 -4.80
C CYS A 450 31.79 -1.16 -5.74
N SER A 451 31.67 -0.62 -6.96
CA SER A 451 32.63 -0.84 -8.06
C SER A 451 34.05 -0.28 -7.81
N SER A 452 34.19 0.76 -6.98
CA SER A 452 35.49 1.35 -6.62
C SER A 452 36.13 0.73 -5.37
N LEU A 453 35.47 -0.20 -4.68
CA LEU A 453 35.95 -0.75 -3.42
C LEU A 453 37.22 -1.57 -3.67
N ARG A 454 38.29 -1.26 -2.95
CA ARG A 454 39.59 -1.95 -3.03
C ARG A 454 40.12 -2.40 -1.68
N GLU A 455 39.66 -1.80 -0.59
CA GLU A 455 40.13 -2.13 0.75
C GLU A 455 38.97 -2.23 1.74
N ILE A 456 38.95 -3.33 2.51
CA ILE A 456 38.13 -3.47 3.70
C ILE A 456 39.08 -3.67 4.88
N VAL A 457 38.91 -2.87 5.92
CA VAL A 457 39.62 -3.00 7.19
C VAL A 457 38.63 -3.46 8.24
N SER A 458 38.84 -4.62 8.85
CA SER A 458 38.12 -5.02 10.05
C SER A 458 39.04 -4.90 11.24
N LEU A 459 38.68 -4.06 12.22
CA LEU A 459 39.43 -3.96 13.48
C LEU A 459 39.03 -5.07 14.48
N ASN A 460 38.01 -5.88 14.16
CA ASN A 460 37.52 -6.93 15.04
C ASN A 460 38.43 -8.18 14.94
N PRO A 461 39.01 -8.68 16.05
CA PRO A 461 39.82 -9.89 16.01
C PRO A 461 39.01 -11.16 15.68
N VAL A 462 37.68 -11.12 15.87
CA VAL A 462 36.75 -12.20 15.52
C VAL A 462 35.91 -11.77 14.31
N PRO A 463 35.81 -12.59 13.24
CA PRO A 463 35.03 -12.23 12.07
C PRO A 463 33.55 -12.00 12.42
N PRO A 464 32.97 -10.83 12.07
CA PRO A 464 31.54 -10.57 12.22
C PRO A 464 30.68 -11.56 11.41
N LYS A 465 29.45 -11.84 11.83
CA LYS A 465 28.50 -12.63 11.01
C LYS A 465 28.11 -11.85 9.76
N ALA A 466 28.46 -12.36 8.57
CA ALA A 466 28.32 -11.63 7.31
C ALA A 466 28.17 -12.57 6.08
N GLU A 467 27.14 -13.42 6.03
CA GLU A 467 27.04 -14.46 4.99
C GLU A 467 26.79 -13.91 3.57
N SER A 468 26.00 -12.84 3.42
CA SER A 468 25.58 -12.32 2.10
C SER A 468 25.84 -10.81 1.91
N PHE A 469 26.74 -10.23 2.70
CA PHE A 469 27.06 -8.80 2.64
C PHE A 469 27.74 -8.37 1.34
N THR A 470 28.40 -9.30 0.64
CA THR A 470 29.15 -9.11 -0.61
C THR A 470 28.50 -9.80 -1.81
N TYR A 471 27.16 -9.93 -1.80
CA TYR A 471 26.43 -10.50 -2.93
C TYR A 471 26.74 -9.70 -4.22
N GLY A 472 27.08 -10.39 -5.31
CA GLY A 472 27.43 -9.76 -6.60
C GLY A 472 28.78 -9.00 -6.65
N GLN A 473 29.51 -8.87 -5.53
CA GLN A 473 30.80 -8.18 -5.49
C GLN A 473 31.97 -9.12 -5.82
N ASP A 474 32.89 -8.66 -6.68
CA ASP A 474 34.13 -9.37 -7.00
C ASP A 474 35.18 -9.16 -5.90
N MET A 475 35.33 -10.18 -5.06
CA MET A 475 36.19 -10.14 -3.87
C MET A 475 37.68 -10.34 -4.18
N SER A 476 38.02 -10.83 -5.37
CA SER A 476 39.43 -11.02 -5.79
C SER A 476 40.18 -9.68 -5.91
N LYS A 477 39.45 -8.59 -6.10
CA LYS A 477 39.96 -7.22 -6.27
C LYS A 477 40.02 -6.41 -4.98
N ILE A 478 39.64 -7.00 -3.84
CA ILE A 478 39.53 -6.30 -2.56
C ILE A 478 40.53 -6.91 -1.57
N THR A 479 41.40 -6.08 -1.03
CA THR A 479 42.27 -6.45 0.08
C THR A 479 41.49 -6.36 1.40
N LEU A 480 41.44 -7.44 2.15
CA LEU A 480 40.94 -7.48 3.52
C LEU A 480 42.10 -7.35 4.51
N ARG A 481 42.06 -6.32 5.34
CA ARG A 481 42.98 -6.14 6.48
C ARG A 481 42.30 -6.53 7.79
N VAL A 482 42.95 -7.40 8.56
CA VAL A 482 42.45 -7.92 9.85
C VAL A 482 43.53 -7.83 10.92
N PRO A 483 43.19 -7.88 12.22
CA PRO A 483 44.20 -7.80 13.27
C PRO A 483 45.18 -8.97 13.21
N ARG A 484 46.41 -8.76 13.67
CA ARG A 484 47.42 -9.82 13.83
C ARG A 484 46.86 -11.01 14.63
N GLY A 485 47.01 -12.22 14.08
CA GLY A 485 46.53 -13.47 14.66
C GLY A 485 45.11 -13.87 14.23
N SER A 486 44.37 -13.00 13.53
CA SER A 486 42.98 -13.25 13.15
C SER A 486 42.81 -13.88 11.77
N LYS A 487 43.86 -13.94 10.93
CA LYS A 487 43.73 -14.36 9.53
C LYS A 487 43.09 -15.74 9.34
N GLN A 488 43.43 -16.71 10.18
CA GLN A 488 42.85 -18.06 10.08
C GLN A 488 41.35 -18.07 10.40
N ALA A 489 40.92 -17.31 11.41
CA ALA A 489 39.52 -17.19 11.77
C ALA A 489 38.69 -16.58 10.62
N TYR A 490 39.19 -15.51 9.99
CA TYR A 490 38.53 -14.89 8.84
C TYR A 490 38.49 -15.82 7.61
N LYS A 491 39.54 -16.61 7.36
CA LYS A 491 39.54 -17.62 6.28
C LYS A 491 38.50 -18.74 6.49
N ALA A 492 38.18 -19.06 7.74
CA ALA A 492 37.20 -20.10 8.07
C ALA A 492 35.75 -19.57 8.11
N ALA A 493 35.55 -18.26 8.25
CA ALA A 493 34.23 -17.67 8.46
C ALA A 493 33.44 -17.50 7.15
N PRO A 494 32.14 -17.88 7.12
CA PRO A 494 31.27 -17.66 5.96
C PRO A 494 31.23 -16.20 5.52
N GLY A 495 31.32 -15.97 4.21
CA GLY A 495 31.35 -14.64 3.60
C GLY A 495 32.75 -14.02 3.56
N TRP A 496 33.53 -14.16 4.64
CA TRP A 496 34.93 -13.70 4.73
C TRP A 496 35.93 -14.63 4.04
N ASN A 497 35.60 -15.91 3.94
CA ASN A 497 36.38 -16.91 3.21
C ASN A 497 36.43 -16.68 1.68
N ARG A 498 35.68 -15.69 1.16
CA ARG A 498 35.65 -15.31 -0.25
C ARG A 498 36.76 -14.34 -0.67
N PHE A 499 37.54 -13.81 0.26
CA PHE A 499 38.64 -12.88 -0.05
C PHE A 499 39.92 -13.63 -0.37
N ASP A 500 40.52 -13.34 -1.54
CA ASP A 500 41.80 -13.93 -1.93
C ASP A 500 42.98 -13.30 -1.16
N GLN A 501 42.86 -12.01 -0.83
CA GLN A 501 43.90 -11.22 -0.19
C GLN A 501 43.50 -10.84 1.25
N ILE A 502 43.94 -11.64 2.21
CA ILE A 502 43.81 -11.34 3.65
C ILE A 502 45.18 -11.02 4.25
N ILE A 503 45.35 -9.78 4.69
CA ILE A 503 46.59 -9.23 5.27
C ILE A 503 46.36 -8.95 6.75
N GLU A 504 47.32 -9.35 7.59
CA GLU A 504 47.33 -8.96 8.99
C GLU A 504 48.04 -7.62 9.14
N MET A 505 47.44 -6.70 9.92
CA MET A 505 48.01 -5.39 10.24
C MET A 505 48.71 -5.37 11.60
#